data_AF-A0A0K0XZS9-F1
#
_entry.id   AF-A0A0K0XZS9-F1
#
_cell.length_a   1.000
_cell.length_b   1.000
_cell.length_c   1.000
_cell.angle_alpha   90.00
_cell.angle_beta   90.00
_cell.angle_gamma   90.00
#
_symmetry.space_group_name_H-M   'P 1'
#
loop_
_entity.id
_entity.type
_entity.pdbx_description
1 polymer ?
#
loop_
_entity_poly.entity_id
_entity_poly.type
_entity_poly.pdbx_seq_one_letter_code
_entity_poly.pdbx_strand_id
1 'polypeptide(L)'
;MKDSGSNFNRAHRSTRGAVVVLGLAIALAACGGSDEATSAAAPGAPAGSSSSSAAAGGGVDVAAANTAEEIGQAVADVYVQAFADLAEALADHPDEAVALERMRGVRERHIQDLVALGRKVEALSDADKATVQSAVSRVQSGLQYDPAIKPVYEAYTALHGHYRDAGVMSSNREFNRLFASFNILTQYAFFDLLERQNPEEAERLGL
;
A
#
# COMPACT_ATOMS: atom_id res chain seq x y z
N MET A 1 21.67 55.74 31.01
CA MET A 1 22.24 54.56 31.69
C MET A 1 21.96 53.35 30.82
N LYS A 2 22.99 52.56 30.45
CA LYS A 2 22.95 51.25 29.74
C LYS A 2 22.11 51.22 28.43
N ASP A 3 22.66 51.15 27.21
CA ASP A 3 23.85 50.44 26.67
C ASP A 3 23.65 48.91 26.53
N SER A 4 24.27 48.31 25.50
CA SER A 4 24.08 46.96 24.92
C SER A 4 22.77 46.74 24.12
N GLY A 5 22.76 46.27 22.87
CA GLY A 5 23.85 45.95 21.92
C GLY A 5 24.06 44.45 21.69
N SER A 6 23.53 43.92 20.57
CA SER A 6 23.85 42.65 19.85
C SER A 6 22.72 42.43 18.82
N ASN A 7 22.86 42.54 17.50
CA ASN A 7 23.89 42.04 16.59
C ASN A 7 24.13 40.53 16.71
N PHE A 8 23.28 39.74 16.05
CA PHE A 8 23.58 38.35 15.70
C PHE A 8 23.50 38.14 14.18
N ASN A 9 24.68 38.16 13.55
CA ASN A 9 24.91 37.54 12.25
C ASN A 9 24.45 36.08 12.29
N ARG A 10 23.57 35.67 11.35
CA ARG A 10 23.45 34.26 10.99
C ARG A 10 23.79 34.08 9.50
N ALA A 11 25.09 34.04 9.23
CA ALA A 11 25.61 33.71 7.91
C ALA A 11 25.35 32.22 7.60
N HIS A 12 24.32 31.93 6.80
CA HIS A 12 24.15 30.60 6.21
C HIS A 12 25.14 30.40 5.06
N ARG A 13 26.38 30.01 5.41
CA ARG A 13 27.24 29.24 4.52
C ARG A 13 26.95 27.76 4.76
N SER A 14 26.44 27.04 3.77
CA SER A 14 26.80 25.62 3.62
C SER A 14 26.72 25.14 2.18
N THR A 15 27.82 24.51 1.75
CA THR A 15 27.90 23.44 0.75
C THR A 15 27.12 23.57 -0.55
N ARG A 16 27.82 24.07 -1.58
CA ARG A 16 27.62 23.65 -2.97
C ARG A 16 27.84 22.12 -3.07
N GLY A 17 26.77 21.35 -3.24
CA GLY A 17 26.86 19.93 -3.61
C GLY A 17 27.18 19.79 -5.09
N ALA A 18 28.16 18.95 -5.44
CA ALA A 18 28.56 18.73 -6.82
C ALA A 18 27.52 17.88 -7.57
N VAL A 19 26.97 18.41 -8.67
CA VAL A 19 26.13 17.63 -9.59
C VAL A 19 27.03 16.79 -10.48
N VAL A 20 27.14 15.50 -10.17
CA VAL A 20 27.79 14.53 -11.06
C VAL A 20 26.81 14.15 -12.16
N VAL A 21 27.10 14.61 -13.37
CA VAL A 21 26.39 14.19 -14.59
C VAL A 21 26.92 12.81 -14.99
N LEU A 22 26.09 11.77 -14.85
CA LEU A 22 26.35 10.47 -15.46
C LEU A 22 25.22 10.16 -16.44
N GLY A 23 25.45 10.52 -17.71
CA GLY A 23 24.56 10.13 -18.80
C GLY A 23 24.82 8.70 -19.22
N LEU A 24 23.76 7.91 -19.38
CA LEU A 24 23.83 6.64 -20.10
C LEU A 24 22.71 6.61 -21.14
N ALA A 25 23.07 6.84 -22.40
CA ALA A 25 22.19 6.65 -23.54
C ALA A 25 22.32 5.21 -24.03
N ILE A 26 21.21 4.49 -24.09
CA ILE A 26 21.08 3.25 -24.86
C ILE A 26 19.84 3.41 -25.75
N ALA A 27 20.01 3.15 -27.03
CA ALA A 27 18.97 3.25 -28.05
C ALA A 27 19.01 2.04 -28.97
N LEU A 28 17.87 1.74 -29.59
CA LEU A 28 17.66 0.71 -30.64
C LEU A 28 17.76 -0.75 -30.14
N ALA A 29 17.02 -1.73 -30.68
CA ALA A 29 15.79 -1.73 -31.50
C ALA A 29 15.30 -3.20 -31.62
N ALA A 30 14.00 -3.44 -31.84
CA ALA A 30 13.49 -4.55 -32.67
C ALA A 30 11.95 -4.48 -32.83
N CYS A 31 11.46 -4.69 -34.05
CA CYS A 31 10.05 -4.93 -34.37
C CYS A 31 9.81 -6.43 -34.64
N GLY A 32 8.55 -6.86 -34.59
CA GLY A 32 8.06 -8.11 -35.18
C GLY A 32 7.53 -9.12 -34.15
N GLY A 33 6.34 -9.71 -34.33
CA GLY A 33 5.37 -9.54 -35.40
C GLY A 33 4.00 -10.14 -35.02
N SER A 34 2.97 -9.82 -35.80
CA SER A 34 1.60 -10.31 -35.63
C SER A 34 1.46 -11.78 -36.02
N ASP A 35 0.45 -12.48 -35.49
CA ASP A 35 -0.47 -13.26 -36.32
C ASP A 35 -1.80 -13.58 -35.60
N GLU A 36 -2.89 -13.66 -36.38
CA GLU A 36 -4.26 -13.94 -35.94
C GLU A 36 -4.57 -15.44 -35.90
N ALA A 37 -5.42 -15.86 -34.96
CA ALA A 37 -6.20 -17.11 -35.10
C ALA A 37 -7.57 -17.00 -34.41
N THR A 38 -8.62 -16.77 -35.22
CA THR A 38 -10.03 -16.74 -34.80
C THR A 38 -10.61 -18.15 -34.62
N SER A 39 -11.45 -18.37 -33.60
CA SER A 39 -12.56 -19.35 -33.66
C SER A 39 -13.64 -19.11 -32.59
N ALA A 40 -14.89 -18.96 -33.04
CA ALA A 40 -16.12 -19.14 -32.24
C ALA A 40 -16.55 -20.64 -32.30
N ALA A 41 -17.52 -21.20 -31.58
CA ALA A 41 -18.55 -20.74 -30.63
C ALA A 41 -18.75 -21.87 -29.56
N ALA A 42 -19.81 -22.05 -28.75
CA ALA A 42 -21.18 -21.52 -28.64
C ALA A 42 -21.69 -21.68 -27.17
N PRO A 43 -22.88 -21.16 -26.77
CA PRO A 43 -23.27 -21.06 -25.35
C PRO A 43 -24.04 -22.28 -24.80
N GLY A 44 -23.93 -22.50 -23.48
CA GLY A 44 -24.74 -23.44 -22.71
C GLY A 44 -25.03 -22.89 -21.31
N ALA A 45 -26.28 -22.99 -20.87
CA ALA A 45 -26.82 -22.44 -19.62
C ALA A 45 -27.95 -23.37 -19.10
N PRO A 46 -28.48 -23.22 -17.86
CA PRO A 46 -27.94 -22.61 -16.64
C PRO A 46 -28.09 -23.54 -15.39
N ALA A 47 -28.02 -22.93 -14.20
CA ALA A 47 -28.65 -23.34 -12.93
C ALA A 47 -27.88 -24.27 -11.97
N GLY A 48 -27.40 -23.64 -10.88
CA GLY A 48 -26.86 -24.27 -9.69
C GLY A 48 -26.84 -23.26 -8.54
N SER A 49 -28.02 -22.86 -8.06
CA SER A 49 -28.17 -21.82 -7.04
C SER A 49 -27.67 -22.28 -5.67
N SER A 50 -26.42 -21.96 -5.35
CA SER A 50 -25.89 -21.99 -3.98
C SER A 50 -26.01 -20.60 -3.37
N SER A 51 -27.00 -20.41 -2.50
CA SER A 51 -27.18 -19.18 -1.73
C SER A 51 -26.13 -19.07 -0.61
N SER A 52 -24.88 -18.80 -0.98
CA SER A 52 -23.88 -18.32 -0.05
C SER A 52 -24.10 -16.83 0.17
N SER A 53 -24.59 -16.47 1.36
CA SER A 53 -24.64 -15.08 1.81
C SER A 53 -23.23 -14.60 2.16
N ALA A 54 -22.39 -14.43 1.14
CA ALA A 54 -21.12 -13.73 1.27
C ALA A 54 -21.41 -12.24 1.48
N ALA A 55 -20.78 -11.65 2.50
CA ALA A 55 -20.75 -10.20 2.64
C ALA A 55 -20.08 -9.58 1.41
N ALA A 56 -20.54 -8.39 1.00
CA ALA A 56 -19.88 -7.64 -0.06
C ALA A 56 -18.44 -7.32 0.39
N GLY A 57 -17.47 -7.66 -0.45
CA GLY A 57 -16.04 -7.60 -0.14
C GLY A 57 -15.29 -8.62 -0.99
N GLY A 58 -14.84 -8.18 -2.17
CA GLY A 58 -14.05 -9.01 -3.10
C GLY A 58 -12.63 -9.21 -2.59
N GLY A 59 -12.48 -9.97 -1.49
CA GLY A 59 -11.19 -10.20 -0.85
C GLY A 59 -10.18 -10.93 -1.74
N VAL A 60 -8.90 -10.63 -1.54
CA VAL A 60 -7.79 -11.28 -2.23
C VAL A 60 -7.65 -12.73 -1.75
N ASP A 61 -7.54 -13.69 -2.69
CA ASP A 61 -7.30 -15.09 -2.34
C ASP A 61 -5.83 -15.31 -1.93
N VAL A 62 -5.53 -14.97 -0.68
CA VAL A 62 -4.24 -15.20 -0.02
C VAL A 62 -3.81 -16.67 -0.06
N ALA A 63 -4.75 -17.61 -0.08
CA ALA A 63 -4.45 -19.04 -0.08
C ALA A 63 -3.93 -19.51 -1.45
N ALA A 64 -4.53 -19.03 -2.55
CA ALA A 64 -4.22 -19.44 -3.91
C ALA A 64 -2.85 -19.00 -4.45
N ALA A 65 -2.24 -17.93 -3.91
CA ALA A 65 -0.92 -17.46 -4.35
C ALA A 65 0.22 -18.41 -3.94
N ASN A 66 0.91 -19.04 -4.90
CA ASN A 66 1.94 -20.06 -4.63
C ASN A 66 3.28 -19.84 -5.35
N THR A 67 3.34 -18.99 -6.38
CA THR A 67 4.60 -18.53 -7.01
C THR A 67 5.06 -17.18 -6.45
N ALA A 68 6.32 -16.80 -6.67
CA ALA A 68 6.86 -15.52 -6.22
C ALA A 68 6.11 -14.33 -6.84
N GLU A 69 5.74 -14.44 -8.10
CA GLU A 69 4.93 -13.47 -8.84
C GLU A 69 3.52 -13.36 -8.27
N GLU A 70 2.84 -14.49 -8.02
CA GLU A 70 1.50 -14.50 -7.42
C GLU A 70 1.50 -13.96 -5.99
N ILE A 71 2.49 -14.30 -5.17
CA ILE A 71 2.63 -13.79 -3.81
C ILE A 71 2.90 -12.28 -3.83
N GLY A 72 3.79 -11.81 -4.72
CA GLY A 72 4.06 -10.39 -4.93
C GLY A 72 2.84 -9.60 -5.38
N GLN A 73 2.03 -10.18 -6.28
CA GLN A 73 0.77 -9.59 -6.71
C GLN A 73 -0.26 -9.58 -5.57
N ALA A 74 -0.44 -10.68 -4.83
CA ALA A 74 -1.38 -10.75 -3.71
C ALA A 74 -1.04 -9.76 -2.58
N VAL A 75 0.25 -9.56 -2.26
CA VAL A 75 0.68 -8.53 -1.28
C VAL A 75 0.30 -7.13 -1.78
N ALA A 76 0.48 -6.87 -3.07
CA ALA A 76 0.14 -5.59 -3.68
C ALA A 76 -1.38 -5.36 -3.77
N ASP A 77 -2.15 -6.40 -4.07
CA ASP A 77 -3.62 -6.36 -4.14
C ASP A 77 -4.21 -6.13 -2.74
N VAL A 78 -3.72 -6.82 -1.70
CA VAL A 78 -4.17 -6.59 -0.31
C VAL A 78 -3.88 -5.14 0.12
N TYR A 79 -2.75 -4.58 -0.29
CA TYR A 79 -2.41 -3.19 -0.02
C TYR A 79 -3.34 -2.18 -0.72
N VAL A 80 -3.72 -2.41 -1.97
CA VAL A 80 -4.71 -1.58 -2.67
C VAL A 80 -6.11 -1.77 -2.08
N GLN A 81 -6.49 -3.02 -1.76
CA GLN A 81 -7.77 -3.34 -1.13
C GLN A 81 -7.91 -2.67 0.24
N ALA A 82 -6.83 -2.54 1.02
CA ALA A 82 -6.85 -1.83 2.30
C ALA A 82 -7.23 -0.34 2.17
N PHE A 83 -6.91 0.31 1.04
CA PHE A 83 -7.40 1.66 0.75
C PHE A 83 -8.87 1.67 0.34
N ALA A 84 -9.33 0.66 -0.40
CA ALA A 84 -10.73 0.52 -0.81
C ALA A 84 -11.65 0.23 0.40
N ASP A 85 -11.30 -0.75 1.24
CA ASP A 85 -12.01 -1.08 2.47
C ASP A 85 -12.05 0.11 3.44
N LEU A 86 -10.95 0.89 3.55
CA LEU A 86 -10.92 2.10 4.36
C LEU A 86 -11.81 3.22 3.76
N ALA A 87 -11.81 3.36 2.43
CA ALA A 87 -12.67 4.30 1.72
C ALA A 87 -14.16 3.99 1.94
N GLU A 88 -14.54 2.73 1.81
CA GLU A 88 -15.91 2.25 2.05
C GLU A 88 -16.30 2.39 3.53
N ALA A 89 -15.45 1.93 4.44
CA ALA A 89 -15.74 1.93 5.88
C ALA A 89 -15.93 3.34 6.48
N LEU A 90 -15.46 4.40 5.83
CA LEU A 90 -15.60 5.79 6.28
C LEU A 90 -16.39 6.68 5.30
N ALA A 91 -17.09 6.09 4.31
CA ALA A 91 -17.78 6.83 3.25
C ALA A 91 -18.93 7.75 3.75
N ASP A 92 -19.54 7.40 4.89
CA ASP A 92 -20.54 8.21 5.61
C ASP A 92 -19.93 9.33 6.47
N HIS A 93 -18.60 9.47 6.50
CA HIS A 93 -17.85 10.41 7.35
C HIS A 93 -18.31 10.37 8.83
N PRO A 94 -18.21 9.21 9.50
CA PRO A 94 -18.64 9.05 10.89
C PRO A 94 -17.81 9.92 11.84
N ASP A 95 -18.29 10.10 13.07
CA ASP A 95 -17.53 10.81 14.09
C ASP A 95 -16.18 10.13 14.41
N GLU A 96 -15.27 10.88 15.04
CA GLU A 96 -13.91 10.46 15.35
C GLU A 96 -13.82 9.11 16.08
N ALA A 97 -14.75 8.81 16.99
CA ALA A 97 -14.70 7.58 17.79
C ALA A 97 -15.13 6.36 16.96
N VAL A 98 -16.21 6.49 16.21
CA VAL A 98 -16.70 5.45 15.28
C VAL A 98 -15.70 5.24 14.14
N ALA A 99 -15.12 6.32 13.59
CA ALA A 99 -14.10 6.25 12.56
C ALA A 99 -12.85 5.50 13.04
N LEU A 100 -12.35 5.78 14.25
CA LEU A 100 -11.22 5.04 14.85
C LEU A 100 -11.49 3.54 14.97
N GLU A 101 -12.67 3.16 15.44
CA GLU A 101 -13.04 1.74 15.56
C GLU A 101 -13.02 1.04 14.20
N ARG A 102 -13.70 1.62 13.20
CA ARG A 102 -13.74 1.09 11.83
C ARG A 102 -12.34 1.01 11.21
N MET A 103 -11.50 2.03 11.39
CA MET A 103 -10.11 2.04 10.92
C MET A 103 -9.26 0.92 11.54
N ARG A 104 -9.36 0.70 12.86
CA ARG A 104 -8.64 -0.39 13.54
C ARG A 104 -9.11 -1.75 12.99
N GLY A 105 -10.41 -1.90 12.77
CA GLY A 105 -11.02 -3.11 12.21
C GLY A 105 -10.57 -3.42 10.78
N VAL A 106 -10.49 -2.41 9.89
CA VAL A 106 -9.95 -2.58 8.53
C VAL A 106 -8.47 -2.94 8.58
N ARG A 107 -7.68 -2.19 9.35
CA ARG A 107 -6.23 -2.38 9.45
C ARG A 107 -5.85 -3.78 9.92
N GLU A 108 -6.45 -4.28 10.99
CA GLU A 108 -6.07 -5.57 11.56
C GLU A 108 -6.41 -6.74 10.61
N ARG A 109 -7.52 -6.68 9.85
CA ARG A 109 -7.82 -7.70 8.81
C ARG A 109 -6.68 -7.82 7.80
N HIS A 110 -6.30 -6.71 7.19
CA HIS A 110 -5.25 -6.73 6.16
C HIS A 110 -3.85 -7.01 6.74
N ILE A 111 -3.60 -6.74 8.03
CA ILE A 111 -2.39 -7.23 8.71
C ILE A 111 -2.36 -8.75 8.75
N GLN A 112 -3.47 -9.42 9.08
CA GLN A 112 -3.51 -10.89 9.12
C GLN A 112 -3.32 -11.48 7.71
N ASP A 113 -3.92 -10.89 6.67
CA ASP A 113 -3.70 -11.26 5.27
C ASP A 113 -2.22 -11.11 4.86
N LEU A 114 -1.60 -9.96 5.20
CA LEU A 114 -0.20 -9.66 4.86
C LEU A 114 0.79 -10.52 5.66
N VAL A 115 0.50 -10.88 6.91
CA VAL A 115 1.30 -11.82 7.70
C VAL A 115 1.20 -13.24 7.13
N ALA A 116 0.02 -13.67 6.68
CA ALA A 116 -0.15 -14.96 6.01
C ALA A 116 0.64 -15.02 4.70
N LEU A 117 0.64 -13.93 3.92
CA LEU A 117 1.50 -13.79 2.73
C LEU A 117 2.99 -13.71 3.11
N GLY A 118 3.36 -12.97 4.15
CA GLY A 118 4.73 -12.84 4.63
C GLY A 118 5.35 -14.17 5.05
N ARG A 119 4.57 -15.08 5.66
CA ARG A 119 5.00 -16.47 5.94
C ARG A 119 5.29 -17.26 4.67
N LYS A 120 4.63 -16.96 3.54
CA LYS A 120 4.98 -17.52 2.23
C LYS A 120 6.25 -16.87 1.67
N VAL A 121 6.39 -15.54 1.77
CA VAL A 121 7.60 -14.80 1.38
C VAL A 121 8.84 -15.32 2.09
N GLU A 122 8.76 -15.63 3.39
CA GLU A 122 9.88 -16.16 4.16
C GLU A 122 10.29 -17.59 3.77
N ALA A 123 9.43 -18.36 3.10
CA ALA A 123 9.78 -19.67 2.57
C ALA A 123 10.46 -19.61 1.18
N LEU A 124 10.55 -18.42 0.57
CA LEU A 124 11.15 -18.20 -0.75
C LEU A 124 12.68 -18.02 -0.69
N SER A 125 13.34 -18.21 -1.83
CA SER A 125 14.75 -17.85 -1.99
C SER A 125 14.95 -16.32 -2.03
N ASP A 126 16.16 -15.82 -1.75
CA ASP A 126 16.47 -14.38 -1.82
C ASP A 126 16.13 -13.76 -3.19
N ALA A 127 16.29 -14.52 -4.28
CA ALA A 127 15.95 -14.08 -5.63
C ALA A 127 14.43 -13.92 -5.80
N ASP A 128 13.65 -14.86 -5.27
CA ASP A 128 12.19 -14.86 -5.31
C ASP A 128 11.61 -13.80 -4.36
N LYS A 129 12.22 -13.57 -3.19
CA LYS A 129 11.89 -12.43 -2.30
C LYS A 129 12.08 -11.09 -3.02
N ALA A 130 13.12 -10.96 -3.85
CA ALA A 130 13.32 -9.76 -4.68
C ALA A 130 12.26 -9.61 -5.78
N THR A 131 11.77 -10.72 -6.37
CA THR A 131 10.62 -10.71 -7.30
C THR A 131 9.35 -10.20 -6.61
N VAL A 132 9.03 -10.70 -5.41
CA VAL A 132 7.92 -10.21 -4.58
C VAL A 132 8.05 -8.70 -4.33
N GLN A 133 9.22 -8.24 -3.85
CA GLN A 133 9.46 -6.83 -3.56
C GLN A 133 9.32 -5.93 -4.80
N SER A 134 9.74 -6.41 -5.97
CA SER A 134 9.60 -5.71 -7.25
C SER A 134 8.14 -5.52 -7.68
N ALA A 135 7.30 -6.54 -7.50
CA ALA A 135 5.87 -6.46 -7.77
C ALA A 135 5.18 -5.42 -6.87
N VAL A 136 5.41 -5.49 -5.56
CA VAL A 136 4.85 -4.55 -4.58
C VAL A 136 5.31 -3.11 -4.85
N SER A 137 6.61 -2.91 -5.10
CA SER A 137 7.19 -1.58 -5.39
C SER A 137 6.60 -0.95 -6.65
N ARG A 138 6.25 -1.77 -7.66
CA ARG A 138 5.60 -1.31 -8.90
C ARG A 138 4.21 -0.75 -8.63
N VAL A 139 3.39 -1.46 -7.86
CA VAL A 139 2.03 -1.03 -7.49
C VAL A 139 2.07 0.20 -6.59
N GLN A 140 2.98 0.26 -5.61
CA GLN A 140 3.18 1.45 -4.76
C GLN A 140 3.58 2.69 -5.57
N SER A 141 4.44 2.53 -6.57
CA SER A 141 4.81 3.62 -7.49
C SER A 141 3.67 3.99 -8.45
N GLY A 142 2.78 3.05 -8.74
CA GLY A 142 1.64 3.20 -9.64
C GLY A 142 0.40 3.88 -9.05
N LEU A 143 0.28 4.00 -7.72
CA LEU A 143 -0.93 4.48 -7.01
C LEU A 143 -1.57 5.76 -7.58
N GLN A 144 -0.77 6.70 -8.10
CA GLN A 144 -1.25 7.99 -8.61
C GLN A 144 -1.40 8.05 -10.14
N TYR A 145 -0.99 6.99 -10.85
CA TYR A 145 -0.79 7.00 -12.30
C TYR A 145 -1.50 5.85 -13.02
N ASP A 146 -1.64 4.69 -12.38
CA ASP A 146 -2.38 3.55 -12.92
C ASP A 146 -3.90 3.86 -12.93
N PRO A 147 -4.58 3.83 -14.09
CA PRO A 147 -5.98 4.23 -14.18
C PRO A 147 -6.95 3.29 -13.45
N ALA A 148 -6.56 2.04 -13.13
CA ALA A 148 -7.38 1.11 -12.36
C ALA A 148 -7.26 1.36 -10.85
N ILE A 149 -6.06 1.70 -10.37
CA ILE A 149 -5.76 1.87 -8.94
C ILE A 149 -6.02 3.32 -8.47
N LYS A 150 -5.75 4.30 -9.34
CA LYS A 150 -5.85 5.73 -9.02
C LYS A 150 -7.17 6.15 -8.38
N PRO A 151 -8.37 5.71 -8.83
CA PRO A 151 -9.63 6.09 -8.19
C PRO A 151 -9.74 5.67 -6.72
N VAL A 152 -9.18 4.50 -6.37
CA VAL A 152 -9.11 4.00 -4.99
C VAL A 152 -8.21 4.89 -4.14
N TYR A 153 -7.02 5.23 -4.65
CA TYR A 153 -6.09 6.10 -3.95
C TYR A 153 -6.64 7.53 -3.82
N GLU A 154 -7.31 8.07 -4.84
CA GLU A 154 -7.97 9.37 -4.78
C GLU A 154 -9.06 9.41 -3.70
N ALA A 155 -9.91 8.37 -3.58
CA ALA A 155 -10.91 8.26 -2.52
C ALA A 155 -10.28 8.25 -1.11
N TYR A 156 -9.21 7.48 -0.92
CA TYR A 156 -8.42 7.48 0.31
C TYR A 156 -7.81 8.86 0.64
N THR A 157 -7.26 9.58 -0.36
CA THR A 157 -6.74 10.94 -0.13
C THR A 157 -7.85 11.96 0.17
N ALA A 158 -9.06 11.76 -0.36
CA ALA A 158 -10.22 12.59 -0.05
C ALA A 158 -10.67 12.43 1.41
N LEU A 159 -10.70 11.20 1.94
CA LEU A 159 -10.93 10.95 3.37
C LEU A 159 -9.87 11.62 4.25
N HIS A 160 -8.58 11.50 3.89
CA HIS A 160 -7.51 12.19 4.60
C HIS A 160 -7.75 13.71 4.62
N GLY A 161 -8.16 14.29 3.49
CA GLY A 161 -8.57 15.69 3.37
C GLY A 161 -9.71 16.04 4.34
N HIS A 162 -10.79 15.26 4.33
CA HIS A 162 -11.95 15.46 5.21
C HIS A 162 -11.56 15.53 6.69
N TYR A 163 -10.91 14.49 7.23
CA TYR A 163 -10.55 14.44 8.66
C TYR A 163 -9.44 15.43 9.04
N ARG A 164 -8.62 15.88 8.08
CA ARG A 164 -7.69 17.01 8.30
C ARG A 164 -8.45 18.31 8.43
N ASP A 165 -9.38 18.59 7.53
CA ASP A 165 -10.11 19.86 7.47
C ASP A 165 -11.16 19.98 8.58
N ALA A 166 -11.69 18.84 9.06
CA ALA A 166 -12.47 18.72 10.29
C ALA A 166 -11.63 18.86 11.59
N GLY A 167 -10.30 19.01 11.48
CA GLY A 167 -9.38 19.19 12.60
C GLY A 167 -8.92 17.91 13.31
N VAL A 168 -9.62 16.78 13.12
CA VAL A 168 -9.37 15.48 13.77
C VAL A 168 -7.92 15.02 13.68
N MET A 169 -7.28 15.16 12.51
CA MET A 169 -5.86 14.79 12.32
C MET A 169 -4.87 15.59 13.19
N SER A 170 -5.28 16.76 13.68
CA SER A 170 -4.45 17.65 14.51
C SER A 170 -4.78 17.59 16.00
N SER A 171 -6.05 17.33 16.36
CA SER A 171 -6.49 17.11 17.73
C SER A 171 -6.17 15.70 18.23
N ASN A 172 -6.34 14.67 17.40
CA ASN A 172 -6.13 13.28 17.78
C ASN A 172 -4.89 12.67 17.10
N ARG A 173 -3.85 12.44 17.91
CA ARG A 173 -2.59 11.81 17.48
C ARG A 173 -2.73 10.32 17.16
N GLU A 174 -3.65 9.60 17.80
CA GLU A 174 -3.91 8.19 17.48
C GLU A 174 -4.55 8.08 16.10
N PHE A 175 -5.58 8.89 15.82
CA PHE A 175 -6.24 8.93 14.50
C PHE A 175 -5.23 9.15 13.38
N ASN A 176 -4.41 10.20 13.50
CA ASN A 176 -3.39 10.55 12.51
C ASN A 176 -2.35 9.41 12.33
N ARG A 177 -1.85 8.81 13.42
CA ARG A 177 -0.94 7.66 13.34
C ARG A 177 -1.57 6.44 12.68
N LEU A 178 -2.83 6.14 13.03
CA LEU A 178 -3.56 5.01 12.50
C LEU A 178 -3.80 5.17 11.00
N PHE A 179 -4.23 6.37 10.57
CA PHE A 179 -4.39 6.71 9.15
C PHE A 179 -3.06 6.64 8.40
N ALA A 180 -1.99 7.23 8.94
CA ALA A 180 -0.66 7.17 8.36
C ALA A 180 -0.13 5.73 8.23
N SER A 181 -0.52 4.82 9.14
CA SER A 181 -0.07 3.42 9.12
C SER A 181 -0.58 2.61 7.93
N PHE A 182 -1.63 3.05 7.23
CA PHE A 182 -2.08 2.39 6.00
C PHE A 182 -1.01 2.44 4.90
N ASN A 183 -0.26 3.55 4.78
CA ASN A 183 0.78 3.72 3.76
C ASN A 183 2.02 2.82 3.96
N ILE A 184 2.13 2.13 5.09
CA ILE A 184 3.25 1.23 5.42
C ILE A 184 2.80 -0.23 5.60
N LEU A 185 1.52 -0.55 5.34
CA LEU A 185 0.96 -1.89 5.55
C LEU A 185 1.78 -3.02 4.92
N THR A 186 2.39 -2.81 3.74
CA THR A 186 3.21 -3.85 3.08
C THR A 186 4.38 -4.35 3.93
N GLN A 187 4.84 -3.61 4.95
CA GLN A 187 5.88 -4.08 5.87
C GLN A 187 5.48 -5.39 6.58
N TYR A 188 4.18 -5.63 6.78
CA TYR A 188 3.65 -6.85 7.39
C TYR A 188 3.80 -8.11 6.52
N ALA A 189 4.24 -7.97 5.26
CA ALA A 189 4.65 -9.09 4.40
C ALA A 189 6.18 -9.26 4.28
N PHE A 190 6.99 -8.42 4.95
CA PHE A 190 8.45 -8.42 4.90
C PHE A 190 9.03 -8.38 6.32
N PHE A 191 9.18 -9.54 6.97
CA PHE A 191 9.44 -9.61 8.41
C PHE A 191 10.77 -8.97 8.84
N ASP A 192 11.87 -9.17 8.09
CA ASP A 192 13.17 -8.48 8.25
C ASP A 192 13.08 -6.93 8.30
N LEU A 193 12.04 -6.36 7.70
CA LEU A 193 11.75 -4.93 7.71
C LEU A 193 10.88 -4.55 8.91
N LEU A 194 9.85 -5.36 9.21
CA LEU A 194 8.96 -5.18 10.35
C LEU A 194 9.72 -5.25 11.68
N GLU A 195 10.52 -6.30 11.92
CA GLU A 195 11.35 -6.46 13.13
C GLU A 195 12.27 -5.26 13.36
N ARG A 196 12.85 -4.73 12.28
CA ARG A 196 13.81 -3.63 12.32
C ARG A 196 13.15 -2.26 12.56
N GLN A 197 11.92 -2.08 12.09
CA GLN A 197 11.20 -0.81 12.20
C GLN A 197 10.25 -0.77 13.42
N ASN A 198 9.73 -1.91 13.84
CA ASN A 198 8.76 -2.05 14.92
C ASN A 198 8.84 -3.46 15.58
N PRO A 199 9.89 -3.73 16.39
CA PRO A 199 10.11 -5.05 16.98
C PRO A 199 8.99 -5.49 17.94
N GLU A 200 8.37 -4.55 18.67
CA GLU A 200 7.24 -4.84 19.57
C GLU A 200 6.02 -5.40 18.80
N GLU A 201 5.80 -4.95 17.57
CA GLU A 201 4.73 -5.44 16.71
C GLU A 201 5.07 -6.78 16.03
N ALA A 202 6.35 -7.03 15.73
CA ALA A 202 6.81 -8.34 15.30
C ALA A 202 6.58 -9.39 16.42
N GLU A 203 6.98 -9.05 17.66
CA GLU A 203 6.74 -9.89 18.84
C GLU A 203 5.24 -10.15 19.07
N ARG A 204 4.38 -9.11 18.94
CA ARG A 204 2.91 -9.28 19.02
C ARG A 204 2.37 -10.31 18.03
N LEU A 205 2.97 -10.40 16.84
CA LEU A 205 2.54 -11.28 15.75
C LEU A 205 3.20 -12.68 15.78
N GLY A 206 4.09 -12.94 16.73
CA GLY A 206 4.82 -14.20 16.84
C GLY A 206 5.71 -14.45 15.62
N LEU A 207 6.50 -13.42 15.28
CA LEU A 207 7.54 -13.40 14.26
C LEU A 207 8.91 -13.40 14.97
#